data_AF-A0A2H0WPW5-F1
#
_entry.id   AF-A0A2H0WPW5-F1
#
_cell.length_a   1.000
_cell.length_b   1.000
_cell.length_c   1.000
_cell.angle_alpha   90.00
_cell.angle_beta   90.00
_cell.angle_gamma   90.00
#
_symmetry.space_group_name_H-M   'P 1'
#
loop_
_entity.id
_entity.type
_entity.pdbx_description
1 polymer ?
#
loop_
_entity_poly.entity_id
_entity_poly.type
_entity_poly.pdbx_seq_one_letter_code
_entity_poly.pdbx_strand_id
1 'polypeptide(L)'
;MLSSMNLPENFKTYLKFKGASTVTIKNYAADCKHFLRWLYQKTKVNYRLVGGKEIFSLFTSENLKAYKNNLCQSNTSLATVNRRFSTLRKFGEFANSRGWLSENPALKIKNAVLQKTDDKNAGLKIMLGFKKYLEREKISPVTVKNYLSDLRHFLSWLKTT
;
A
#
# COMPACT_ATOMS: atom_id res chain seq x y z
N MET A 1 -19.49 -30.70 -5.16
CA MET A 1 -18.06 -30.68 -4.76
C MET A 1 -17.52 -29.29 -5.10
N LEU A 2 -17.44 -28.37 -4.13
CA LEU A 2 -16.93 -27.01 -4.37
C LEU A 2 -15.42 -27.13 -4.61
N SER A 3 -15.00 -27.19 -5.88
CA SER A 3 -13.59 -27.08 -6.25
C SER A 3 -13.09 -25.77 -5.67
N SER A 4 -12.22 -25.84 -4.67
CA SER A 4 -11.63 -24.66 -4.03
C SER A 4 -10.91 -23.87 -5.11
N MET A 5 -11.52 -22.79 -5.59
CA MET A 5 -10.92 -21.97 -6.63
C MET A 5 -9.64 -21.36 -6.07
N ASN A 6 -8.49 -21.79 -6.62
CA ASN A 6 -7.21 -21.18 -6.31
C ASN A 6 -7.12 -19.84 -7.07
N LEU A 7 -7.76 -18.80 -6.51
CA LEU A 7 -7.87 -17.48 -7.12
C LEU A 7 -6.51 -16.89 -7.55
N PRO A 8 -5.42 -17.00 -6.75
CA PRO A 8 -4.08 -16.64 -7.20
C PRO A 8 -3.60 -17.42 -8.44
N GLU A 9 -3.89 -18.72 -8.53
CA GLU A 9 -3.48 -19.54 -9.67
C GLU A 9 -4.29 -19.20 -10.92
N ASN A 10 -5.60 -18.99 -10.78
CA ASN A 10 -6.45 -18.53 -11.89
C ASN A 10 -5.98 -17.17 -12.43
N PHE A 11 -5.55 -16.27 -11.55
CA PHE A 11 -4.97 -15.00 -11.95
C PHE A 11 -3.62 -15.18 -12.67
N LYS A 12 -2.76 -16.10 -12.21
CA LYS A 12 -1.50 -16.43 -12.92
C LYS A 12 -1.77 -16.96 -14.33
N THR A 13 -2.73 -17.87 -14.48
CA THR A 13 -3.15 -18.39 -15.79
C THR A 13 -3.66 -17.29 -16.70
N TYR A 14 -4.47 -16.37 -16.17
CA TYR A 14 -4.91 -15.19 -16.91
C TYR A 14 -3.72 -14.32 -17.36
N LEU A 15 -2.76 -14.03 -16.49
CA LEU A 15 -1.58 -13.24 -16.84
C LEU A 15 -0.72 -13.92 -17.91
N LYS A 16 -0.57 -15.25 -17.83
CA LYS A 16 0.13 -16.05 -18.85
C LYS A 16 -0.58 -15.95 -20.21
N PHE A 17 -1.90 -16.08 -20.22
CA PHE A 17 -2.71 -15.91 -21.44
C PHE A 17 -2.58 -14.50 -22.03
N LYS A 18 -2.48 -13.46 -21.19
CA LYS A 18 -2.24 -12.07 -21.62
C LYS A 18 -0.78 -11.79 -22.04
N GLY A 19 0.09 -12.79 -22.12
CA GLY A 19 1.46 -12.65 -22.57
C GLY A 19 2.40 -11.99 -21.57
N ALA A 20 2.05 -11.96 -20.27
CA ALA A 20 2.94 -11.41 -19.25
C ALA A 20 4.19 -12.28 -19.08
N SER A 21 5.35 -11.65 -18.88
CA SER A 21 6.61 -12.37 -18.60
C SER A 21 6.54 -13.14 -17.28
N THR A 22 7.38 -14.17 -17.16
CA THR A 22 7.47 -15.01 -15.95
C THR A 22 7.75 -14.18 -14.69
N VAL A 23 8.62 -13.17 -14.79
CA VAL A 23 8.94 -12.23 -13.70
C VAL A 23 7.71 -11.41 -13.32
N THR A 24 6.98 -10.87 -14.29
CA THR A 24 5.75 -10.11 -14.05
C THR A 24 4.69 -10.98 -13.39
N ILE A 25 4.49 -12.22 -13.87
CA ILE A 25 3.55 -13.17 -13.27
C ILE A 25 3.91 -13.43 -11.81
N LYS A 26 5.18 -13.69 -11.49
CA LYS A 26 5.65 -13.93 -10.12
C LYS A 26 5.38 -12.71 -9.23
N ASN A 27 5.73 -11.52 -9.69
CA ASN A 27 5.56 -10.28 -8.94
C ASN A 27 4.07 -9.98 -8.69
N TYR A 28 3.22 -10.11 -9.70
CA TYR A 28 1.79 -9.87 -9.58
C TYR A 28 1.09 -10.93 -8.72
N ALA A 29 1.52 -12.18 -8.80
CA ALA A 29 0.99 -13.23 -7.92
C ALA A 29 1.34 -12.96 -6.44
N ALA A 30 2.55 -12.53 -6.14
CA ALA A 30 2.97 -12.17 -4.79
C ALA A 30 2.17 -10.98 -4.23
N ASP A 31 2.00 -9.93 -5.03
CA ASP A 31 1.22 -8.75 -4.66
C ASP A 31 -0.26 -9.05 -4.46
N CYS A 32 -0.84 -9.87 -5.34
CA CYS A 32 -2.23 -10.32 -5.23
C CYS A 32 -2.44 -11.11 -3.94
N LYS A 33 -1.56 -12.05 -3.63
CA LYS A 33 -1.59 -12.79 -2.35
C LYS A 33 -1.49 -11.87 -1.14
N HIS A 34 -0.64 -10.84 -1.21
CA HIS A 34 -0.52 -9.86 -0.14
C HIS A 34 -1.85 -9.13 0.09
N PHE A 35 -2.48 -8.64 -0.97
CA PHE A 35 -3.79 -7.98 -0.87
C PHE A 35 -4.85 -8.93 -0.31
N LEU A 36 -4.95 -10.16 -0.82
CA LEU A 36 -5.93 -11.14 -0.35
C LEU A 36 -5.72 -11.49 1.14
N ARG A 37 -4.46 -11.56 1.60
CA ARG A 37 -4.14 -11.75 3.03
C ARG A 37 -4.61 -10.55 3.87
N TRP A 38 -4.33 -9.33 3.43
CA TRP A 38 -4.78 -8.12 4.11
C TRP A 38 -6.32 -8.04 4.15
N LEU A 39 -6.98 -8.36 3.03
CA LEU A 39 -8.44 -8.33 2.93
C LEU A 39 -9.06 -9.34 3.91
N TYR A 40 -8.53 -10.56 3.97
CA TYR A 40 -8.93 -11.55 4.97
C TYR A 40 -8.75 -11.06 6.40
N GLN A 41 -7.65 -10.39 6.72
CA GLN A 41 -7.44 -9.84 8.07
C GLN A 41 -8.53 -8.83 8.45
N LYS A 42 -8.96 -8.00 7.49
CA LYS A 42 -9.99 -6.97 7.66
C LYS A 42 -11.43 -7.52 7.68
N THR A 43 -11.78 -8.44 6.79
CA THR A 43 -13.17 -8.87 6.57
C THR A 43 -13.49 -10.28 7.09
N LYS A 44 -12.45 -11.06 7.44
CA LYS A 44 -12.53 -12.49 7.78
C LYS A 44 -13.04 -13.40 6.65
N VAL A 45 -13.23 -12.88 5.43
CA VAL A 45 -13.61 -13.66 4.26
C VAL A 45 -12.36 -14.28 3.63
N ASN A 46 -12.29 -15.62 3.62
CA ASN A 46 -11.15 -16.35 3.09
C ASN A 46 -11.38 -16.73 1.62
N TYR A 47 -10.57 -16.19 0.72
CA TYR A 47 -10.64 -16.47 -0.73
C TYR A 47 -10.47 -17.95 -1.12
N ARG A 48 -10.01 -18.81 -0.20
CA ARG A 48 -9.91 -20.25 -0.43
C ARG A 48 -11.23 -20.99 -0.18
N LEU A 49 -12.15 -20.37 0.56
CA LEU A 49 -13.41 -20.98 0.98
C LEU A 49 -14.61 -20.45 0.19
N VAL A 50 -14.45 -19.32 -0.51
CA VAL A 50 -15.50 -18.68 -1.30
C VAL A 50 -15.10 -18.57 -2.78
N GLY A 51 -16.08 -18.36 -3.66
CA GLY A 51 -15.85 -18.17 -5.08
C GLY A 51 -15.23 -16.82 -5.43
N GLY A 52 -14.88 -16.66 -6.71
CA GLY A 52 -14.30 -15.41 -7.22
C GLY A 52 -15.26 -14.23 -7.06
N LYS A 53 -16.54 -14.41 -7.40
CA LYS A 53 -17.57 -13.35 -7.34
C LYS A 53 -17.72 -12.78 -5.93
N GLU A 54 -17.72 -13.64 -4.92
CA GLU A 54 -17.86 -13.25 -3.51
C GLU A 54 -16.66 -12.42 -3.05
N ILE A 55 -15.44 -12.79 -3.43
CA ILE A 55 -14.24 -11.99 -3.12
C ILE A 55 -14.27 -10.64 -3.83
N PHE A 56 -14.70 -10.62 -5.09
CA PHE A 56 -14.76 -9.37 -5.85
C PHE A 56 -15.89 -8.43 -5.42
N SER A 57 -16.91 -8.92 -4.70
CA SER A 57 -17.88 -8.04 -4.02
C SER A 57 -17.22 -7.13 -2.96
N LEU A 58 -16.10 -7.57 -2.38
CA LEU A 58 -15.29 -6.81 -1.43
C LEU A 58 -14.21 -5.95 -2.11
N PHE A 59 -14.02 -6.09 -3.43
CA PHE A 59 -13.04 -5.33 -4.21
C PHE A 59 -13.56 -3.90 -4.49
N THR A 60 -13.95 -3.16 -3.46
CA THR A 60 -14.57 -1.83 -3.57
C THR A 60 -13.54 -0.70 -3.48
N SER A 61 -13.91 0.50 -3.95
CA SER A 61 -13.06 1.69 -3.80
C SER A 61 -12.70 1.98 -2.33
N GLU A 62 -13.62 1.69 -1.41
CA GLU A 62 -13.39 1.86 0.03
C GLU A 62 -12.30 0.91 0.54
N ASN A 63 -12.43 -0.39 0.27
CA ASN A 63 -11.43 -1.37 0.70
C ASN A 63 -10.07 -1.14 0.02
N LEU A 64 -10.06 -0.70 -1.23
CA LEU A 64 -8.82 -0.34 -1.93
C LEU A 64 -8.15 0.90 -1.30
N LYS A 65 -8.90 1.94 -0.94
CA LYS A 65 -8.36 3.10 -0.21
C LYS A 65 -7.83 2.69 1.16
N ALA A 66 -8.57 1.87 1.90
CA ALA A 66 -8.13 1.34 3.19
C ALA A 66 -6.85 0.51 3.07
N TYR A 67 -6.72 -0.31 2.02
CA TYR A 67 -5.48 -1.05 1.74
C TYR A 67 -4.32 -0.11 1.46
N LYS A 68 -4.52 0.91 0.60
CA LYS A 68 -3.49 1.92 0.32
C LYS A 68 -3.00 2.59 1.61
N ASN A 69 -3.92 2.99 2.47
CA ASN A 69 -3.59 3.64 3.75
C ASN A 69 -2.79 2.69 4.67
N ASN A 70 -3.18 1.42 4.76
CA ASN A 70 -2.44 0.43 5.52
C ASN A 70 -1.00 0.26 5.01
N LEU A 71 -0.80 0.21 3.69
CA LEU A 71 0.55 0.15 3.12
C LEU A 71 1.38 1.37 3.48
N CYS A 72 0.83 2.58 3.35
CA CYS A 72 1.52 3.82 3.70
C CYS A 72 1.88 3.89 5.19
N GLN A 73 1.03 3.39 6.09
CA GLN A 73 1.27 3.35 7.53
C GLN A 73 2.32 2.31 7.94
N SER A 74 2.48 1.24 7.15
CA SER A 74 3.43 0.15 7.42
C SER A 74 4.86 0.40 6.91
N ASN A 75 5.23 1.66 6.63
CA ASN A 75 6.52 2.03 6.02
C ASN A 75 6.81 1.31 4.68
N THR A 76 5.76 0.88 3.95
CA THR A 76 5.95 0.31 2.61
C THR A 76 6.40 1.40 1.65
N SER A 77 7.48 1.16 0.89
CA SER A 77 7.98 2.13 -0.09
C SER A 77 6.92 2.49 -1.14
N LEU A 78 6.88 3.75 -1.57
CA LEU A 78 5.90 4.23 -2.55
C LEU A 78 5.96 3.46 -3.87
N ALA A 79 7.16 3.07 -4.31
CA ALA A 79 7.34 2.19 -5.47
C ALA A 79 6.61 0.85 -5.29
N THR A 80 6.71 0.25 -4.09
CA THR A 80 6.00 -1.00 -3.77
C THR A 80 4.49 -0.79 -3.69
N VAL A 81 4.02 0.32 -3.10
CA VAL A 81 2.60 0.68 -3.09
C VAL A 81 2.07 0.76 -4.52
N ASN A 82 2.75 1.51 -5.39
CA ASN A 82 2.34 1.69 -6.78
C ASN A 82 2.37 0.39 -7.57
N ARG A 83 3.42 -0.44 -7.39
CA ARG A 83 3.52 -1.77 -8.01
C ARG A 83 2.35 -2.67 -7.60
N ARG A 84 1.98 -2.69 -6.32
CA ARG A 84 0.82 -3.43 -5.82
C ARG A 84 -0.49 -2.92 -6.43
N PHE A 85 -0.66 -1.61 -6.56
CA PHE A 85 -1.85 -1.06 -7.22
C PHE A 85 -1.90 -1.33 -8.73
N SER A 86 -0.75 -1.40 -9.41
CA SER A 86 -0.68 -1.90 -10.79
C SER A 86 -1.15 -3.35 -10.89
N THR A 87 -0.72 -4.21 -9.96
CA THR A 87 -1.24 -5.58 -9.84
C THR A 87 -2.76 -5.59 -9.63
N LEU A 88 -3.30 -4.76 -8.72
CA LEU A 88 -4.74 -4.72 -8.43
C LEU A 88 -5.56 -4.24 -9.62
N ARG A 89 -5.04 -3.33 -10.45
CA ARG A 89 -5.69 -2.96 -11.72
C ARG A 89 -5.81 -4.17 -12.65
N LYS A 90 -4.74 -4.95 -12.82
CA LYS A 90 -4.79 -6.19 -13.61
C LYS A 90 -5.68 -7.27 -12.98
N PHE A 91 -5.75 -7.32 -11.66
CA PHE A 91 -6.63 -8.25 -10.94
C PHE A 91 -8.11 -7.89 -11.14
N GLY A 92 -8.46 -6.60 -11.14
CA GLY A 92 -9.79 -6.13 -11.50
C GLY A 92 -10.15 -6.36 -12.97
N GLU A 93 -9.20 -6.20 -13.90
CA GLU A 93 -9.39 -6.57 -15.32
C GLU A 93 -9.68 -8.08 -15.47
N PHE A 94 -8.95 -8.92 -14.73
CA PHE A 94 -9.22 -10.36 -14.66
C PHE A 94 -10.64 -10.63 -14.19
N ALA A 95 -11.09 -10.01 -13.11
CA ALA A 95 -12.44 -10.20 -12.58
C ALA A 95 -13.53 -9.75 -13.55
N ASN A 96 -13.30 -8.62 -14.23
CA ASN A 96 -14.20 -8.09 -15.24
C ASN A 96 -14.32 -9.07 -16.42
N SER A 97 -13.20 -9.65 -16.89
CA SER A 97 -13.20 -10.68 -17.94
C SER A 97 -13.93 -11.98 -17.56
N ARG A 98 -14.16 -12.21 -16.26
CA ARG A 98 -14.94 -13.33 -15.73
C ARG A 98 -16.40 -12.98 -15.43
N GLY A 99 -16.81 -11.74 -15.66
CA GLY A 99 -18.14 -11.23 -15.31
C GLY A 99 -18.37 -11.04 -13.81
N TRP A 100 -17.32 -11.01 -12.98
CA TRP A 100 -17.43 -10.81 -11.53
C TRP A 100 -17.46 -9.34 -11.12
N LEU A 101 -16.99 -8.45 -11.99
CA LEU A 101 -17.04 -7.00 -11.81
C LEU A 101 -17.60 -6.36 -13.08
N SER A 102 -18.53 -5.43 -12.92
CA SER A 102 -19.00 -4.56 -14.02
C SER A 102 -17.99 -3.44 -14.33
N GLU A 103 -17.38 -2.87 -13.30
CA GLU A 103 -16.31 -1.87 -13.41
C GLU A 103 -15.11 -2.23 -12.52
N ASN A 104 -13.92 -1.71 -12.88
CA ASN A 104 -12.71 -1.92 -12.08
C ASN A 104 -12.42 -0.71 -11.18
N PRO A 105 -12.73 -0.76 -9.88
CA PRO A 105 -12.52 0.36 -8.98
C PRO A 105 -11.04 0.67 -8.70
N ALA A 106 -10.11 -0.27 -8.96
CA ALA A 106 -8.68 -0.02 -8.82
C ALA A 106 -8.15 1.02 -9.83
N LEU A 107 -8.87 1.26 -10.94
CA LEU A 107 -8.55 2.34 -11.88
C LEU A 107 -8.78 3.73 -11.27
N LYS A 108 -9.70 3.85 -10.30
CA LYS A 108 -10.02 5.11 -9.62
C LYS A 108 -8.98 5.47 -8.53
N ILE A 109 -8.06 4.56 -8.21
CA ILE A 109 -7.03 4.79 -7.19
C ILE A 109 -5.77 5.36 -7.82
N LYS A 110 -5.52 6.65 -7.54
CA LYS A 110 -4.29 7.34 -7.95
C LYS A 110 -3.06 6.70 -7.30
N ASN A 111 -1.93 6.77 -7.99
CA ASN A 111 -0.65 6.33 -7.44
C ASN A 111 -0.30 7.11 -6.16
N ALA A 112 0.43 6.47 -5.26
CA ALA A 112 1.08 7.15 -4.14
C ALA A 112 2.28 7.92 -4.69
N VAL A 113 2.30 9.23 -4.44
CA VAL A 113 3.41 10.11 -4.83
C VAL A 113 4.11 10.56 -3.56
N LEU A 114 5.41 10.83 -3.66
CA LEU A 114 6.08 11.66 -2.67
C LEU A 114 5.37 13.00 -2.74
N GLN A 115 4.65 13.39 -1.70
CA GLN A 115 4.31 14.79 -1.58
C GLN A 115 5.63 15.52 -1.41
N LYS A 116 6.00 16.39 -2.36
CA LYS A 116 6.84 17.54 -2.02
C LYS A 116 6.03 18.26 -0.95
N THR A 117 6.40 18.08 0.32
CA THR A 117 5.68 18.74 1.39
C THR A 117 6.03 20.22 1.31
N ASP A 118 5.17 21.01 0.67
CA ASP A 118 4.92 22.40 1.07
C ASP A 118 4.15 22.45 2.41
N ASP A 119 4.27 21.40 3.24
CA ASP A 119 3.80 21.43 4.61
C ASP A 119 4.74 22.38 5.36
N LYS A 120 4.31 23.65 5.47
CA LYS A 120 4.96 24.67 6.31
C LYS A 120 5.29 24.13 7.71
N ASN A 121 4.57 23.10 8.17
CA ASN A 121 4.72 22.47 9.48
C ASN A 121 5.47 21.13 9.47
N ALA A 122 6.01 20.64 8.34
CA ALA A 122 6.81 19.41 8.31
C ALA A 122 8.04 19.50 9.22
N GLY A 123 8.75 20.64 9.17
CA GLY A 123 9.87 20.91 10.08
C GLY A 123 9.43 20.85 11.54
N LEU A 124 8.26 21.41 11.87
CA LEU A 124 7.71 21.40 13.22
C LEU A 124 7.37 19.97 13.68
N LYS A 125 6.78 19.14 12.82
CA LYS A 125 6.48 17.73 13.14
C LYS A 125 7.75 16.92 13.39
N ILE A 126 8.78 17.09 12.56
CA ILE A 126 10.09 16.45 12.73
C ILE A 126 10.71 16.87 14.06
N MET A 127 10.72 18.17 14.37
CA MET A 127 11.25 18.70 15.63
C MET A 127 10.50 18.15 16.85
N LEU A 128 9.17 18.10 16.81
CA LEU A 128 8.37 17.56 17.91
C LEU A 128 8.58 16.05 18.10
N GLY A 129 8.68 15.29 16.99
CA GLY A 129 8.98 13.86 17.03
C GLY A 129 10.37 13.58 17.63
N PHE A 130 11.37 14.35 17.22
CA PHE A 130 12.73 14.21 17.73
C PHE A 130 12.84 14.63 19.20
N LYS A 131 12.16 15.71 19.62
CA LYS A 131 12.06 16.10 21.04
C LYS A 131 11.51 14.96 21.91
N LYS A 132 10.38 14.38 21.52
CA LYS A 132 9.76 13.25 22.24
C LYS A 132 10.68 12.03 22.30
N TYR A 133 11.42 11.75 21.23
CA TYR A 133 12.43 10.70 21.21
C TYR A 133 13.51 10.96 22.27
N LEU A 134 14.12 12.14 22.27
CA LEU A 134 15.19 12.47 23.22
C LEU A 134 14.72 12.50 24.68
N GLU A 135 13.49 12.96 24.94
CA GLU A 135 12.87 12.92 26.27
C GLU A 135 12.68 11.47 26.77
N ARG A 136 12.28 10.55 25.86
CA ARG A 136 12.15 9.12 26.19
C ARG A 136 13.51 8.47 26.48
N GLU A 137 14.54 8.86 25.75
CA GLU A 137 15.92 8.43 25.99
C GLU A 137 16.55 9.09 27.23
N LYS A 138 15.78 9.88 28.01
CA LYS A 138 16.22 10.58 29.24
C LYS A 138 17.44 11.47 29.02
N ILE A 139 17.58 12.02 27.82
CA ILE A 139 18.64 12.98 27.49
C ILE A 139 18.45 14.26 28.32
N SER A 140 19.55 14.86 28.77
CA SER A 140 19.49 16.06 29.62
C SER A 140 18.74 17.21 28.92
N PRO A 141 17.97 18.03 29.63
CA PRO A 141 17.22 19.15 29.02
C PRO A 141 18.09 20.10 28.20
N VAL A 142 19.34 20.33 28.63
CA VAL A 142 20.34 21.15 27.93
C VAL A 142 20.73 20.49 26.60
N THR A 143 21.04 19.19 26.62
CA THR A 143 21.40 18.44 25.41
C THR A 143 20.22 18.36 24.43
N VAL A 144 18.99 18.16 24.93
CA VAL A 144 17.77 18.20 24.08
C VAL A 144 17.64 19.54 23.39
N LYS A 145 17.82 20.65 24.12
CA LYS A 145 17.74 22.00 23.54
C LYS A 145 18.79 22.20 22.45
N ASN A 146 20.03 21.77 22.68
CA ASN A 146 21.12 21.89 21.71
C ASN A 146 20.82 21.12 20.43
N TYR A 147 20.44 19.84 20.54
CA TYR A 147 20.10 19.02 19.36
C TYR A 147 18.90 19.54 18.58
N LEU A 148 17.89 20.11 19.25
CA LEU A 148 16.78 20.77 18.57
C LEU A 148 17.19 22.06 17.87
N SER A 149 18.22 22.75 18.37
CA SER A 149 18.81 23.92 17.70
C SER A 149 19.53 23.48 16.42
N ASP A 150 20.40 22.49 16.51
CA ASP A 150 21.17 21.97 15.36
C ASP A 150 20.25 21.44 14.26
N LEU A 151 19.23 20.67 14.63
CA LEU A 151 18.23 20.18 13.70
C LEU A 151 17.45 21.33 13.03
N ARG A 152 17.13 22.39 13.77
CA ARG A 152 16.47 23.57 13.19
C ARG A 152 17.35 24.25 12.16
N HIS A 153 18.64 24.42 12.46
CA HIS A 153 19.60 25.00 11.51
C HIS A 153 19.75 24.12 10.26
N PHE A 154 19.89 22.81 10.42
CA PHE A 154 19.96 21.87 9.31
C PHE A 154 18.71 21.92 8.41
N LEU A 155 17.51 21.89 9.02
CA LEU A 155 16.26 22.00 8.27
C LEU A 155 16.08 23.37 7.59
N SER A 156 16.66 24.44 8.16
CA SER A 156 16.68 25.76 7.53
C SER A 156 17.62 25.78 6.32
N TRP A 157 18.81 25.19 6.44
CA TRP A 157 19.78 25.08 5.35
C TRP A 157 19.23 24.30 4.15
N LEU A 158 18.50 23.20 4.40
CA LEU A 158 17.82 22.43 3.35
C LEU A 158 16.78 23.22 2.56
N LYS A 159 16.27 24.35 3.07
CA LYS A 159 15.33 25.22 2.35
C LYS A 159 16.05 26.26 1.48
N THR A 160 17.34 26.49 1.71
CA THR A 160 18.16 27.46 0.97
C THR A 160 18.94 26.84 -0.18
N THR A 161 18.85 25.51 -0.37
CA THR A 161 19.47 24.73 -1.45
C THR A 161 18.39 24.07 -2.29
#